data_AF-A0A7K2QC12-F1
#
_entry.id   AF-A0A7K2QC12-F1
#
_cell.length_a   1.000
_cell.length_b   1.000
_cell.length_c   1.000
_cell.angle_alpha   90.00
_cell.angle_beta   90.00
_cell.angle_gamma   90.00
#
_symmetry.space_group_name_H-M   'P 1'
#
loop_
_entity.id
_entity.type
_entity.pdbx_description
1 polymer ?
#
loop_
_entity_poly.entity_id
_entity_poly.type
_entity_poly.pdbx_seq_one_letter_code
_entity_poly.pdbx_strand_id
1 'polypeptide(L)'
;MAAMQLTRTHRILIGVVVAGAVVIAGIGFAGSYAAVRALALQKGFGNFSLVFPIGIDMGICVLLALDLLLTWIRIPFPLLRQTAWLLTAATIAFNGAAAWPDPLGVGMHAVIPILFVVTVEAARHAVGRIADITADRHMEGVRITRWLLSPLPTFKLWRRMKLWELRSYEQAVGMEQDRLIYQARLQARYGRAWRRKAPVEALMPLRLARIGVPLAQTA
;
A
#
# COMPACT_ATOMS: atom_id res chain seq x y z
N MET A 1 -9.69 0.77 16.83
CA MET A 1 -9.38 1.22 15.45
C MET A 1 -10.06 2.57 15.25
N ALA A 2 -9.32 3.67 15.13
CA ALA A 2 -9.88 4.87 14.54
C ALA A 2 -9.86 4.65 13.03
N ALA A 3 -10.99 4.29 12.43
CA ALA A 3 -11.17 4.49 11.00
C ALA A 3 -10.77 5.94 10.73
N MET A 4 -9.85 6.20 9.79
CA MET A 4 -9.58 7.56 9.34
C MET A 4 -10.93 8.17 8.98
N GLN A 5 -11.47 9.02 9.84
CA GLN A 5 -12.72 9.68 9.57
C GLN A 5 -12.41 10.68 8.46
N LEU A 6 -12.69 10.28 7.23
CA LEU A 6 -12.62 11.15 6.06
C LEU A 6 -13.52 12.34 6.35
N THR A 7 -12.91 13.45 6.74
CA THR A 7 -13.63 14.70 6.99
C THR A 7 -14.33 15.12 5.70
N ARG A 8 -15.35 15.97 5.82
CA ARG A 8 -16.11 16.49 4.67
C ARG A 8 -15.19 17.07 3.59
N THR A 9 -14.13 17.76 4.02
CA THR A 9 -13.08 18.31 3.15
C THR A 9 -12.34 17.24 2.36
N HIS A 10 -11.96 16.11 2.99
CA HIS A 10 -11.30 15.01 2.28
C HIS A 10 -12.21 14.40 1.21
N ARG A 11 -13.51 14.22 1.49
CA ARG A 11 -14.46 13.68 0.52
C ARG A 11 -14.67 14.61 -0.67
N ILE A 12 -14.77 15.92 -0.41
CA ILE A 12 -14.87 16.93 -1.47
C ILE A 12 -13.59 16.93 -2.31
N LEU A 13 -12.42 16.90 -1.68
CA LEU A 13 -11.13 16.87 -2.39
C LEU A 13 -10.99 15.62 -3.27
N ILE A 14 -11.36 14.44 -2.74
CA ILE A 14 -11.41 13.20 -3.54
C ILE A 14 -12.35 13.36 -4.73
N GLY A 15 -13.54 13.91 -4.52
CA GLY A 15 -14.50 14.17 -5.59
C GLY A 15 -13.94 15.09 -6.68
N VAL A 16 -13.31 16.20 -6.30
CA VAL A 16 -12.66 17.14 -7.24
C VAL A 16 -11.53 16.47 -8.00
N VAL A 17 -10.67 15.72 -7.32
CA VAL A 17 -9.55 15.00 -7.95
C VAL A 17 -10.06 13.94 -8.93
N VAL A 18 -11.07 13.16 -8.55
CA VAL A 18 -11.67 12.14 -9.43
C VAL A 18 -12.34 12.79 -10.64
N ALA A 19 -13.11 13.86 -10.43
CA ALA A 19 -13.74 14.59 -11.54
C ALA A 19 -12.68 15.19 -12.49
N GLY A 20 -11.64 15.83 -11.95
CA GLY A 20 -10.53 16.35 -12.74
C GLY A 20 -9.80 15.25 -13.51
N ALA A 21 -9.52 14.11 -12.88
CA ALA A 21 -8.92 12.95 -13.51
C ALA A 21 -9.76 12.40 -14.67
N VAL A 22 -11.09 12.32 -14.51
CA VAL A 22 -12.00 11.88 -15.57
C VAL A 22 -12.01 12.85 -16.76
N VAL A 23 -12.02 14.16 -16.49
CA VAL A 23 -11.97 15.19 -17.55
C VAL A 23 -10.64 15.13 -18.30
N ILE A 24 -9.52 15.07 -17.58
CA ILE A 24 -8.18 14.94 -18.18
C ILE A 24 -8.09 13.66 -19.02
N ALA A 25 -8.58 12.54 -18.50
CA ALA A 25 -8.61 11.27 -19.22
C ALA A 25 -9.47 11.36 -20.49
N GLY A 26 -10.65 11.99 -20.44
CA GLY A 26 -11.52 12.17 -21.60
C GLY A 26 -10.90 13.02 -22.70
N ILE A 27 -10.33 14.17 -22.33
CA ILE A 27 -9.63 15.06 -23.27
C ILE A 27 -8.41 14.34 -23.86
N GLY A 28 -7.63 13.67 -23.01
CA GLY A 28 -6.42 13.01 -23.44
C GLY A 28 -6.67 11.82 -24.35
N PHE A 29 -7.72 11.04 -24.07
CA PHE A 29 -8.17 9.94 -24.91
C PHE A 29 -8.63 10.44 -26.29
N ALA A 30 -9.42 11.51 -26.34
CA ALA A 30 -9.88 12.09 -27.60
C ALA A 30 -8.69 12.62 -28.44
N GLY A 31 -7.75 13.32 -27.81
CA GLY A 31 -6.54 13.83 -28.47
C GLY A 31 -5.63 12.70 -28.97
N SER A 32 -5.38 11.68 -28.13
CA SER A 32 -4.59 10.51 -28.48
C SER A 32 -5.22 9.71 -29.61
N TYR A 33 -6.54 9.49 -29.56
CA TYR A 33 -7.27 8.80 -30.60
C TYR A 33 -7.10 9.48 -31.96
N ALA A 34 -7.28 10.81 -32.03
CA ALA A 34 -7.14 11.55 -33.27
C ALA A 34 -5.71 11.47 -33.83
N ALA A 35 -4.70 11.64 -32.97
CA ALA A 35 -3.28 11.59 -33.36
C ALA A 35 -2.86 10.20 -33.86
N VAL A 36 -3.15 9.15 -33.08
CA VAL A 36 -2.77 7.77 -33.43
C VAL A 36 -3.57 7.27 -34.63
N ARG A 37 -4.85 7.64 -34.77
CA ARG A 37 -5.64 7.33 -35.97
C ARG A 37 -5.06 7.97 -37.22
N ALA A 38 -4.68 9.24 -37.16
CA ALA A 38 -4.06 9.93 -38.29
C ALA A 38 -2.74 9.26 -38.70
N LEU A 39 -1.92 8.89 -37.72
CA LEU A 39 -0.69 8.14 -37.95
C LEU A 39 -0.98 6.76 -38.59
N ALA A 40 -1.96 6.01 -38.09
CA ALA A 40 -2.32 4.71 -38.63
C ALA A 40 -2.83 4.81 -40.08
N LEU A 41 -3.63 5.84 -40.40
CA LEU A 41 -4.05 6.13 -41.78
C LEU A 41 -2.85 6.38 -42.69
N GLN A 42 -1.89 7.21 -42.26
CA GLN A 42 -0.66 7.48 -43.03
C GLN A 42 0.19 6.23 -43.24
N LYS A 43 0.19 5.30 -42.27
CA LYS A 43 0.92 4.02 -42.35
C LYS A 43 0.18 2.94 -43.15
N GLY A 44 -0.93 3.26 -43.79
CA GLY A 44 -1.64 2.33 -44.67
C GLY A 44 -2.54 1.32 -43.96
N PHE A 45 -2.93 1.58 -42.70
CA PHE A 45 -3.81 0.67 -41.94
C PHE A 45 -5.26 0.66 -42.46
N GLY A 46 -5.62 1.56 -43.38
CA GLY A 46 -6.95 1.62 -43.98
C GLY A 46 -8.06 1.72 -42.93
N ASN A 47 -9.10 0.89 -43.06
CA ASN A 47 -10.21 0.84 -42.10
C ASN A 47 -9.78 0.42 -40.69
N PHE A 48 -8.66 -0.30 -40.54
CA PHE A 48 -8.16 -0.72 -39.23
C PHE A 48 -7.63 0.45 -38.38
N SER A 49 -7.34 1.61 -39.01
CA SER A 49 -6.95 2.85 -38.31
C SER A 49 -8.00 3.35 -37.30
N LEU A 50 -9.28 3.01 -37.49
CA LEU A 50 -10.37 3.39 -36.59
C LEU A 50 -10.35 2.60 -35.28
N VAL A 51 -9.95 1.33 -35.35
CA VAL A 51 -9.99 0.39 -34.22
C VAL A 51 -8.62 0.21 -33.55
N PHE A 52 -7.53 0.50 -34.26
CA PHE A 52 -6.18 0.34 -33.73
C PHE A 52 -5.91 1.16 -32.44
N PRO A 53 -6.21 2.47 -32.37
CA PRO A 53 -6.03 3.22 -31.12
C PRO A 53 -6.91 2.68 -29.99
N ILE A 54 -8.16 2.29 -30.31
CA ILE A 54 -9.11 1.73 -29.35
C ILE A 54 -8.59 0.41 -28.78
N GLY A 55 -8.01 -0.45 -29.61
CA GLY A 55 -7.45 -1.73 -29.19
C GLY A 55 -6.29 -1.56 -28.20
N ILE A 56 -5.40 -0.60 -28.45
CA ILE A 56 -4.28 -0.30 -27.55
C ILE A 56 -4.79 0.20 -26.21
N ASP A 57 -5.64 1.23 -26.21
CA ASP A 57 -6.13 1.84 -24.97
C ASP A 57 -7.03 0.88 -24.18
N MET A 58 -7.87 0.10 -24.85
CA MET A 58 -8.66 -0.96 -24.20
C MET A 58 -7.74 -2.02 -23.59
N GLY A 59 -6.67 -2.40 -24.27
CA GLY A 59 -5.65 -3.31 -23.74
C GLY A 59 -5.01 -2.76 -22.45
N ILE A 60 -4.61 -1.48 -22.45
CA ILE A 60 -4.06 -0.82 -21.26
C ILE A 60 -5.10 -0.80 -20.13
N CYS A 61 -6.34 -0.38 -20.40
CA CYS A 61 -7.41 -0.34 -19.40
C CYS A 61 -7.68 -1.72 -18.79
N VAL A 62 -7.77 -2.77 -19.61
CA VAL A 62 -8.00 -4.15 -19.14
C VAL A 62 -6.84 -4.65 -18.29
N LEU A 63 -5.58 -4.47 -18.74
CA LEU A 63 -4.41 -4.89 -17.98
C LEU A 63 -4.27 -4.13 -16.66
N LEU A 64 -4.57 -2.82 -16.66
CA LEU A 64 -4.49 -2.01 -15.46
C LEU A 64 -5.61 -2.35 -14.47
N ALA A 65 -6.82 -2.62 -14.95
CA ALA A 65 -7.94 -3.09 -14.14
C ALA A 65 -7.67 -4.49 -13.57
N LEU A 66 -7.09 -5.39 -14.37
CA LEU A 66 -6.73 -6.72 -13.92
C LEU A 66 -5.62 -6.68 -12.86
N ASP A 67 -4.57 -5.87 -13.04
CA ASP A 67 -3.54 -5.72 -12.02
C ASP A 67 -4.10 -5.07 -10.74
N LEU A 68 -5.03 -4.12 -10.86
CA LEU A 68 -5.74 -3.57 -9.69
C LEU A 68 -6.56 -4.64 -8.97
N LEU A 69 -7.30 -5.46 -9.72
CA LEU A 69 -8.07 -6.59 -9.21
C LEU A 69 -7.16 -7.61 -8.52
N LEU A 70 -6.08 -8.04 -9.17
CA LEU A 70 -5.11 -8.98 -8.61
C LEU A 70 -4.42 -8.43 -7.37
N THR A 71 -4.13 -7.13 -7.36
CA THR A 71 -3.62 -6.43 -6.17
C THR A 71 -4.64 -6.45 -5.03
N TRP A 72 -5.93 -6.26 -5.34
CA TRP A 72 -7.01 -6.36 -4.36
C TRP A 72 -7.12 -7.79 -3.80
N ILE A 73 -7.12 -8.82 -4.65
CA ILE A 73 -7.23 -10.23 -4.23
C ILE A 73 -5.89 -10.87 -3.81
N ARG A 74 -4.82 -10.07 -3.68
CA ARG A 74 -3.51 -10.47 -3.13
C ARG A 74 -2.73 -11.50 -3.95
N ILE A 75 -2.91 -11.52 -5.27
CA ILE A 75 -2.14 -12.38 -6.17
C ILE A 75 -1.09 -11.51 -6.88
N PRO A 76 0.19 -11.56 -6.48
CA PRO A 76 1.23 -10.78 -7.14
C PRO A 76 1.51 -11.35 -8.53
N PHE A 77 1.17 -10.60 -9.58
CA PHE A 77 1.44 -11.01 -10.96
C PHE A 77 2.13 -9.88 -11.75
N PRO A 78 3.47 -9.76 -11.63
CA PRO A 78 4.23 -8.61 -12.14
C PRO A 78 4.26 -8.51 -13.66
N LEU A 79 3.92 -9.59 -14.38
CA LEU A 79 3.89 -9.59 -15.85
C LEU A 79 2.86 -8.61 -16.40
N LEU A 80 1.65 -8.51 -15.80
CA LEU A 80 0.64 -7.54 -16.24
C LEU A 80 1.16 -6.10 -16.17
N ARG A 81 1.96 -5.81 -15.14
CA ARG A 81 2.54 -4.50 -14.94
C ARG A 81 3.56 -4.17 -16.02
N GLN A 82 4.47 -5.10 -16.28
CA GLN A 82 5.49 -4.92 -17.32
C GLN A 82 4.85 -4.76 -18.70
N THR A 83 3.80 -5.54 -19.00
CA THR A 83 3.05 -5.41 -20.26
C THR A 83 2.29 -4.09 -20.34
N ALA A 84 1.65 -3.64 -19.27
CA ALA A 84 0.97 -2.34 -19.23
C ALA A 84 1.95 -1.17 -19.44
N TRP A 85 3.14 -1.23 -18.83
CA TRP A 85 4.20 -0.24 -19.04
C TRP A 85 4.72 -0.25 -20.48
N LEU A 86 4.88 -1.43 -21.08
CA LEU A 86 5.29 -1.55 -22.47
C LEU A 86 4.25 -0.94 -23.43
N LEU A 87 2.97 -1.24 -23.25
CA LEU A 87 1.90 -0.67 -24.07
C LEU A 87 1.76 0.85 -23.86
N THR A 88 1.98 1.31 -22.63
CA THR A 88 2.03 2.74 -22.31
C THR A 88 3.17 3.44 -23.05
N ALA A 89 4.38 2.88 -23.01
CA ALA A 89 5.53 3.43 -23.71
C ALA A 89 5.29 3.48 -25.23
N ALA A 90 4.68 2.42 -25.78
CA ALA A 90 4.26 2.40 -27.18
C ALA A 90 3.24 3.51 -27.50
N THR A 91 2.25 3.73 -26.62
CA THR A 91 1.22 4.77 -26.79
C THR A 91 1.83 6.17 -26.80
N ILE A 92 2.77 6.44 -25.89
CA ILE A 92 3.53 7.70 -25.85
C ILE A 92 4.32 7.87 -27.16
N ALA A 93 4.97 6.81 -27.63
CA ALA A 93 5.74 6.83 -28.88
C ALA A 93 4.84 7.09 -30.10
N PHE A 94 3.66 6.44 -30.19
CA PHE A 94 2.72 6.66 -31.29
C PHE A 94 2.16 8.08 -31.31
N ASN A 95 1.84 8.62 -30.14
CA ASN A 95 1.39 10.01 -30.01
C ASN A 95 2.47 10.99 -30.44
N GLY A 96 3.70 10.82 -29.95
CA GLY A 96 4.82 11.65 -30.37
C GLY A 96 5.11 11.53 -31.87
N ALA A 97 5.07 10.31 -32.41
CA ALA A 97 5.31 10.05 -33.82
C ALA A 97 4.28 10.70 -34.76
N ALA A 98 3.06 11.01 -34.28
CA ALA A 98 2.05 11.70 -35.08
C ALA A 98 2.46 13.11 -35.50
N ALA A 99 3.39 13.74 -34.78
CA ALA A 99 3.90 15.08 -35.07
C ALA A 99 5.39 15.08 -35.50
N TRP A 100 5.98 13.92 -35.74
CA TRP A 100 7.36 13.83 -36.22
C TRP A 100 7.50 14.44 -37.64
N PRO A 101 8.54 15.24 -37.95
CA PRO A 101 9.75 15.49 -37.17
C PRO A 101 9.75 16.76 -36.28
N ASP A 102 8.62 17.42 -36.07
CA ASP A 102 8.56 18.64 -35.22
C ASP A 102 8.78 18.29 -33.72
N PRO A 103 9.90 18.70 -33.10
CA PRO A 103 10.19 18.34 -31.71
C PRO A 103 9.17 18.90 -30.72
N LEU A 104 8.59 20.08 -31.00
CA LEU A 104 7.59 20.69 -30.13
C LEU A 104 6.28 19.90 -30.20
N GLY A 105 5.79 19.62 -31.42
CA GLY A 105 4.61 18.78 -31.65
C GLY A 105 4.75 17.38 -31.05
N VAL A 106 5.90 16.73 -31.22
CA VAL A 106 6.20 15.43 -30.59
C VAL A 106 6.03 15.50 -29.07
N GLY A 107 6.58 16.55 -28.44
CA GLY A 107 6.42 16.79 -27.02
C GLY A 107 4.97 17.03 -26.61
N MET A 108 4.25 17.89 -27.33
CA MET A 108 2.85 18.24 -27.05
C MET A 108 1.92 17.01 -27.09
N HIS A 109 2.09 16.15 -28.10
CA HIS A 109 1.30 14.92 -28.21
C HIS A 109 1.72 13.86 -27.18
N ALA A 110 3.00 13.80 -26.78
CA ALA A 110 3.48 12.87 -25.76
C ALA A 110 3.03 13.22 -24.32
N VAL A 111 2.86 14.51 -24.00
CA VAL A 111 2.42 14.95 -22.66
C VAL A 111 1.05 14.39 -22.28
N ILE A 112 0.14 14.28 -23.26
CA ILE A 112 -1.23 13.82 -23.06
C ILE A 112 -1.28 12.40 -22.42
N PRO A 113 -0.68 11.36 -23.04
CA PRO A 113 -0.66 10.02 -22.43
C PRO A 113 0.19 9.96 -21.16
N ILE A 114 1.22 10.79 -20.99
CA ILE A 114 1.99 10.84 -19.72
C ILE A 114 1.09 11.26 -18.56
N LEU A 115 0.25 12.30 -18.74
CA LEU A 115 -0.69 12.75 -17.70
C LEU A 115 -1.68 11.64 -17.30
N PHE A 116 -2.16 10.87 -18.28
CA PHE A 116 -3.02 9.71 -18.02
C PHE A 116 -2.31 8.67 -17.14
N VAL A 117 -1.08 8.30 -17.49
CA VAL A 117 -0.29 7.28 -16.77
C VAL A 117 -0.04 7.68 -15.33
N VAL A 118 0.39 8.93 -15.11
CA VAL A 118 0.64 9.46 -13.76
C VAL A 118 -0.63 9.41 -12.92
N THR A 119 -1.77 9.76 -13.51
CA THR A 119 -3.07 9.74 -12.83
C THR A 119 -3.49 8.32 -12.45
N VAL A 120 -3.34 7.35 -13.36
CA VAL A 120 -3.71 5.95 -13.10
C VAL A 120 -2.75 5.29 -12.10
N GLU A 121 -1.44 5.55 -12.18
CA GLU A 121 -0.46 5.04 -11.22
C GLU A 121 -0.68 5.63 -9.82
N ALA A 122 -1.04 6.92 -9.73
CA ALA A 122 -1.41 7.53 -8.45
C ALA A 122 -2.66 6.88 -7.84
N ALA A 123 -3.69 6.64 -8.65
CA ALA A 123 -4.91 5.95 -8.21
C ALA A 123 -4.61 4.52 -7.75
N ARG A 124 -3.83 3.77 -8.53
CA ARG A 124 -3.37 2.42 -8.18
C ARG A 124 -2.57 2.40 -6.89
N HIS A 125 -1.62 3.31 -6.72
CA HIS A 125 -0.82 3.41 -5.51
C HIS A 125 -1.71 3.66 -4.29
N ALA A 126 -2.68 4.56 -4.41
CA ALA A 126 -3.65 4.80 -3.35
C ALA A 126 -4.49 3.55 -3.01
N VAL A 127 -5.02 2.84 -4.01
CA VAL A 127 -5.80 1.61 -3.78
C VAL A 127 -4.95 0.50 -3.18
N GLY A 128 -3.71 0.29 -3.66
CA GLY A 128 -2.78 -0.67 -3.09
C GLY A 128 -2.49 -0.39 -1.62
N ARG A 129 -2.28 0.89 -1.26
CA ARG A 129 -2.08 1.31 0.13
C ARG A 129 -3.33 1.11 0.98
N ILE A 130 -4.53 1.42 0.45
CA ILE A 130 -5.79 1.17 1.15
C ILE A 130 -5.99 -0.33 1.38
N ALA A 131 -5.76 -1.16 0.35
CA ALA A 131 -5.87 -2.61 0.48
C ALA A 131 -4.90 -3.14 1.55
N ASP A 132 -3.66 -2.63 1.62
CA ASP A 132 -2.67 -2.94 2.66
C ASP A 132 -3.09 -2.51 4.06
N ILE A 133 -3.72 -1.35 4.19
CA ILE A 133 -4.19 -0.82 5.48
C ILE A 133 -5.43 -1.58 5.96
N THR A 134 -6.38 -1.89 5.07
CA THR A 134 -7.62 -2.61 5.40
C THR A 134 -7.35 -4.08 5.74
N ALA A 135 -6.25 -4.66 5.27
CA ALA A 135 -5.92 -6.08 5.46
C ALA A 135 -5.21 -6.41 6.79
N ASP A 136 -5.17 -5.52 7.79
CA ASP A 136 -4.72 -5.81 9.17
C ASP A 136 -3.35 -6.51 9.29
N ARG A 137 -2.39 -6.15 8.40
CA ARG A 137 -1.00 -6.67 8.42
C ARG A 137 0.07 -5.59 8.62
N HIS A 138 -0.26 -4.46 9.23
CA HIS A 138 0.79 -3.60 9.79
C HIS A 138 1.22 -4.17 11.15
N MET A 139 2.26 -5.01 11.16
CA MET A 139 3.05 -5.16 12.37
C MET A 139 3.77 -3.83 12.57
N GLU A 140 3.38 -3.05 13.58
CA GLU A 140 4.14 -1.88 13.97
C GLU A 140 5.58 -2.31 14.27
N GLY A 141 6.49 -1.94 13.37
CA GLY A 141 7.92 -2.22 13.53
C GLY A 141 8.42 -1.53 14.80
N VAL A 142 9.27 -2.22 15.57
CA VAL A 142 9.89 -1.60 16.73
C VAL A 142 10.68 -0.37 16.28
N ARG A 143 10.37 0.80 16.84
CA ARG A 143 11.04 2.09 16.55
C ARG A 143 12.56 1.92 16.43
N ILE A 144 13.13 2.40 15.32
CA ILE A 144 14.58 2.35 15.03
C ILE A 144 15.40 3.04 16.14
N THR A 145 14.87 4.10 16.73
CA THR A 145 15.53 4.78 17.88
C THR A 145 15.74 3.87 19.09
N ARG A 146 14.84 2.89 19.32
CA ARG A 146 14.97 1.94 20.42
C ARG A 146 16.02 0.86 20.15
N TRP A 147 16.21 0.49 18.88
CA TRP A 147 17.31 -0.36 18.45
C TRP A 147 18.66 0.28 18.77
N LEU A 148 18.78 1.61 18.58
CA LEU A 148 20.00 2.34 18.90
C LEU A 148 20.23 2.47 20.42
N LEU A 149 19.19 2.80 21.19
CA LEU A 149 19.30 3.08 22.63
C LEU A 149 19.31 1.82 23.50
N SER A 150 18.72 0.71 23.04
CA SER A 150 18.57 -0.53 23.83
C SER A 150 18.42 -1.78 22.95
N PRO A 151 19.47 -2.21 22.24
CA PRO A 151 19.37 -3.28 21.23
C PRO A 151 18.96 -4.63 21.83
N LEU A 152 19.50 -5.03 22.99
CA LEU A 152 19.22 -6.34 23.60
C LEU A 152 17.77 -6.50 24.11
N PRO A 153 17.17 -5.54 24.86
CA PRO A 153 15.75 -5.59 25.21
C PRO A 153 14.84 -5.54 23.98
N THR A 154 15.22 -4.75 22.98
CA THR A 154 14.47 -4.58 21.73
C THR A 154 14.39 -5.88 20.95
N PHE A 155 15.50 -6.62 20.82
CA PHE A 155 15.51 -7.93 20.17
C PHE A 155 14.60 -8.94 20.88
N LYS A 156 14.61 -8.98 22.22
CA LYS A 156 13.71 -9.85 22.99
C LYS A 156 12.24 -9.51 22.78
N LEU A 157 11.89 -8.22 22.73
CA LEU A 157 10.54 -7.75 22.45
C LEU A 157 10.12 -8.12 21.02
N TRP A 158 10.96 -7.83 20.03
CA TRP A 158 10.72 -8.16 18.63
C TRP A 158 10.51 -9.66 18.42
N ARG A 159 11.38 -10.49 19.01
CA ARG A 159 11.26 -11.95 18.93
C ARG A 159 9.93 -12.43 19.53
N ARG A 160 9.48 -11.87 20.65
CA ARG A 160 8.18 -12.22 21.23
C ARG A 160 7.01 -11.72 20.39
N MET A 161 7.08 -10.51 19.85
CA MET A 161 6.06 -10.00 18.92
C MET A 161 5.91 -10.92 17.70
N LYS A 162 7.03 -11.45 17.17
CA LYS A 162 7.03 -12.41 16.08
C LYS A 162 6.52 -13.80 16.49
N LEU A 163 6.87 -14.29 17.67
CA LEU A 163 6.46 -15.62 18.15
C LEU A 163 5.00 -15.69 18.62
N TRP A 164 4.43 -14.59 19.09
CA TRP A 164 3.06 -14.53 19.62
C TRP A 164 2.09 -13.81 18.69
N GLU A 165 2.53 -13.51 17.47
CA GLU A 165 1.77 -12.73 16.48
C GLU A 165 1.17 -11.43 17.04
N LEU A 166 1.81 -10.83 18.06
CA LEU A 166 1.34 -9.58 18.65
C LEU A 166 1.49 -8.47 17.62
N ARG A 167 0.34 -7.93 17.20
CA ARG A 167 0.24 -7.03 16.04
C ARG A 167 0.55 -5.57 16.38
N SER A 168 0.41 -5.18 17.66
CA SER A 168 0.65 -3.81 18.13
C SER A 168 1.88 -3.72 19.03
N TYR A 169 2.72 -2.71 18.78
CA TYR A 169 3.89 -2.42 19.58
C TYR A 169 3.51 -1.95 20.99
N GLU A 170 2.48 -1.10 21.11
CA GLU A 170 1.99 -0.62 22.40
C GLU A 170 1.46 -1.77 23.27
N GLN A 171 0.74 -2.72 22.67
CA GLN A 171 0.29 -3.91 23.41
C GLN A 171 1.47 -4.73 23.93
N ALA A 172 2.51 -4.94 23.11
CA ALA A 172 3.70 -5.68 23.53
C ALA A 172 4.49 -4.94 24.64
N VAL A 173 4.54 -3.61 24.59
CA VAL A 173 5.16 -2.79 25.64
C VAL A 173 4.34 -2.81 26.93
N GLY A 174 3.01 -2.67 26.84
CA GLY A 174 2.10 -2.75 27.98
C GLY A 174 2.20 -4.09 28.70
N MET A 175 2.21 -5.21 27.95
CA MET A 175 2.39 -6.55 28.54
C MET A 175 3.73 -6.71 29.27
N GLU A 176 4.81 -6.11 28.77
CA GLU A 176 6.11 -6.14 29.45
C GLU A 176 6.12 -5.23 30.68
N GLN A 177 5.48 -4.06 30.62
CA GLN A 177 5.32 -3.16 31.77
C GLN A 177 4.49 -3.81 32.89
N ASP A 178 3.35 -4.42 32.56
CA ASP A 178 2.51 -5.14 33.50
C ASP A 178 3.29 -6.26 34.20
N ARG A 179 4.14 -6.97 33.45
CA ARG A 179 4.98 -8.03 33.99
C ARG A 179 6.02 -7.50 34.97
N LEU A 180 6.66 -6.37 34.67
CA LEU A 180 7.62 -5.74 35.56
C LEU A 180 6.95 -5.20 36.83
N ILE A 181 5.78 -4.57 36.70
CA ILE A 181 4.98 -4.08 37.83
C ILE A 181 4.54 -5.25 38.72
N TYR A 182 4.06 -6.34 38.14
CA TYR A 182 3.63 -7.52 38.91
C TYR A 182 4.80 -8.20 39.64
N GLN A 183 5.98 -8.28 39.00
CA GLN A 183 7.20 -8.75 39.68
C GLN A 183 7.62 -7.83 40.83
N ALA A 184 7.54 -6.51 40.63
CA ALA A 184 7.84 -5.55 41.68
C ALA A 184 6.88 -5.68 42.87
N ARG A 185 5.57 -5.88 42.61
CA ARG A 185 4.56 -6.15 43.66
C ARG A 185 4.85 -7.44 44.43
N LEU A 186 5.22 -8.52 43.75
CA LEU A 186 5.61 -9.78 44.40
C LEU A 186 6.88 -9.62 45.24
N GLN A 187 7.87 -8.87 44.75
CA GLN A 187 9.09 -8.60 45.50
C GLN A 187 8.83 -7.72 46.72
N ALA A 188 7.92 -6.74 46.62
CA ALA A 188 7.50 -5.94 47.77
C ALA A 188 6.78 -6.79 48.83
N ARG A 189 5.93 -7.74 48.41
CA ARG A 189 5.11 -8.56 49.33
C ARG A 189 5.87 -9.75 49.96
N TYR A 190 6.77 -10.39 49.21
CA TYR A 190 7.45 -11.62 49.63
C TYR A 190 8.97 -11.46 49.78
N GLY A 191 9.49 -10.24 49.58
CA GLY A 191 10.91 -9.90 49.74
C GLY A 191 11.81 -10.44 48.64
N ARG A 192 13.14 -10.45 48.89
CA ARG A 192 14.15 -10.91 47.90
C ARG A 192 13.98 -12.36 47.45
N ALA A 193 13.39 -13.22 48.29
CA ALA A 193 13.12 -14.63 47.99
C ALA A 193 11.69 -14.89 47.45
N TRP A 194 11.04 -13.87 46.87
CA TRP A 194 9.65 -13.97 46.40
C TRP A 194 9.37 -15.15 45.50
N ARG A 195 10.33 -15.56 44.65
CA ARG A 195 10.19 -16.73 43.76
C ARG A 195 10.00 -18.07 44.50
N ARG A 196 10.48 -18.16 45.74
CA ARG A 196 10.35 -19.36 46.59
C ARG A 196 9.26 -19.21 47.65
N LYS A 197 8.93 -17.99 48.06
CA LYS A 197 7.97 -17.69 49.13
C LYS A 197 6.55 -17.42 48.62
N ALA A 198 6.38 -17.01 47.38
CA ALA A 198 5.05 -16.72 46.82
C ALA A 198 4.28 -18.03 46.59
N PRO A 199 2.98 -18.08 46.93
CA PRO A 199 2.11 -19.21 46.65
C PRO A 199 1.96 -19.43 45.14
N VAL A 200 1.64 -20.66 44.72
CA VAL A 200 1.63 -21.06 43.30
C VAL A 200 0.63 -20.23 42.51
N GLU A 201 -0.50 -19.90 43.12
CA GLU A 201 -1.58 -19.07 42.57
C GLU A 201 -1.07 -17.66 42.20
N ALA A 202 -0.18 -17.08 43.02
CA ALA A 202 0.41 -15.77 42.75
C ALA A 202 1.54 -15.81 41.71
N LEU A 203 2.06 -17.00 41.36
CA LEU A 203 3.07 -17.18 40.31
C LEU A 203 2.47 -17.59 38.96
N MET A 204 1.24 -18.11 38.95
CA MET A 204 0.53 -18.55 37.75
C MET A 204 0.37 -17.44 36.69
N PRO A 205 -0.01 -16.19 37.04
CA PRO A 205 -0.13 -15.12 36.04
C PRO A 205 1.19 -14.84 35.33
N LEU A 206 2.32 -14.88 36.05
CA LEU A 206 3.65 -14.70 35.44
C LEU A 206 4.07 -15.86 34.53
N ARG A 207 3.61 -17.08 34.81
CA ARG A 207 3.86 -18.25 33.95
C ARG A 207 3.02 -18.18 32.68
N LEU A 208 1.75 -17.78 32.80
CA LEU A 208 0.83 -17.58 31.69
C LEU A 208 1.26 -16.40 30.79
N ALA A 209 1.80 -15.33 31.38
CA ALA A 209 2.42 -14.23 30.63
C ALA A 209 3.66 -14.64 29.83
N ARG A 210 4.31 -15.77 30.17
CA ARG A 210 5.44 -16.33 29.41
C ARG A 210 5.00 -17.09 28.16
N ILE A 211 3.72 -17.41 28.02
CA ILE A 211 3.13 -18.08 26.85
C ILE A 211 2.18 -17.17 26.06
N GLY A 212 2.12 -15.87 26.40
CA GLY A 212 1.36 -14.86 25.64
C GLY A 212 -0.01 -14.51 26.23
N VAL A 213 -0.39 -15.02 27.40
CA VAL A 213 -1.66 -14.66 28.06
C VAL A 213 -1.50 -13.34 28.82
N PRO A 214 -2.36 -12.32 28.61
CA PRO A 214 -2.28 -11.04 29.33
C PRO A 214 -2.45 -11.19 30.84
N LEU A 215 -1.62 -10.48 31.62
CA LEU A 215 -1.71 -10.45 33.08
C LEU A 215 -3.03 -9.84 33.58
N ALA A 216 -3.59 -8.87 32.85
CA ALA A 216 -4.86 -8.24 33.17
C ALA A 216 -6.07 -9.20 33.23
N GLN A 217 -5.96 -10.39 32.64
CA GLN A 217 -7.03 -11.41 32.63
C GLN A 217 -6.79 -12.55 33.64
N THR A 218 -5.61 -12.60 34.27
CA THR A 218 -5.19 -13.76 35.09
C THR A 218 -4.72 -13.38 36.50
N ALA A 219 -4.43 -12.11 36.78
CA ALA A 219 -3.90 -11.61 38.04
C ALA A 219 -4.97 -11.19 39.07
#